data_AF-A0A2V5SY35-F1
#
_entry.id   AF-A0A2V5SY35-F1
#
_cell.length_a   1.000
_cell.length_b   1.000
_cell.length_c   1.000
_cell.angle_alpha   90.00
_cell.angle_beta   90.00
_cell.angle_gamma   90.00
#
_symmetry.space_group_name_H-M   'P 1'
#
loop_
_entity.id
_entity.type
_entity.pdbx_description
1 polymer ?
#
loop_
_entity_poly.entity_id
_entity_poly.type
_entity_poly.pdbx_seq_one_letter_code
_entity_poly.pdbx_strand_id
1 'polypeptide(L)'
;MIRVTGREFNGVQASPCFRGGEFSCISCHEMHLDSPGHPDVTTWARNGQLKPKMESDAACLQCHKDMSARLVEHTHHPADSSGSRCYNCHMPRTTFGLLHAMRSHQVSSPTVRESTAYGRPNACNRCHLDQTLAWTAEKLHAWYNQPMADLSRDDQTIAAAVQWILKGDAGQRVLMAWGFGWESAQKIAGRDWLYPYLIYSLTDPYAAVRFDAWKSLQTLPGFSNFSFNYTVTDPVLSEAAGRAYEKWLHEVRNPNAVYRPETLLDSNGRWQQDIFQRLRTERDDKRILLAE
;
A
#
# COMPACT_ATOMS: atom_id res chain seq x y z
N MET A 1 11.58 -2.84 -12.69
CA MET A 1 10.47 -3.00 -11.73
C MET A 1 9.53 -1.83 -11.87
N ILE A 2 8.24 -2.09 -11.99
CA ILE A 2 7.27 -1.07 -12.40
C ILE A 2 6.67 -0.36 -11.18
N ARG A 3 6.69 0.98 -11.21
CA ARG A 3 6.12 1.85 -10.17
C ARG A 3 5.02 2.78 -10.70
N VAL A 4 4.86 2.86 -12.02
CA VAL A 4 3.92 3.76 -12.70
C VAL A 4 3.07 3.00 -13.72
N THR A 5 1.81 3.40 -13.85
CA THR A 5 0.79 2.67 -14.64
C THR A 5 1.14 2.56 -16.12
N GLY A 6 1.79 3.56 -16.69
CA GLY A 6 2.21 3.57 -18.11
C GLY A 6 3.30 2.56 -18.49
N ARG A 7 3.83 1.79 -17.53
CA ARG A 7 4.87 0.77 -17.79
C ARG A 7 4.44 -0.63 -17.35
N GLU A 8 3.16 -0.86 -17.05
CA GLU A 8 2.66 -2.14 -16.52
C GLU A 8 2.82 -3.31 -17.50
N PHE A 9 2.81 -3.06 -18.82
CA PHE A 9 3.14 -4.09 -19.82
C PHE A 9 4.58 -4.63 -19.66
N ASN A 10 5.54 -3.78 -19.28
CA ASN A 10 6.89 -4.24 -18.96
C ASN A 10 6.91 -5.08 -17.68
N GLY A 11 5.97 -4.81 -16.75
CA GLY A 11 5.75 -5.62 -15.56
C GLY A 11 5.25 -7.01 -15.91
N VAL A 12 4.24 -7.09 -16.79
CA VAL A 12 3.75 -8.36 -17.35
C VAL A 12 4.92 -9.14 -17.94
N GLN A 13 5.70 -8.54 -18.84
CA GLN A 13 6.86 -9.20 -19.46
C GLN A 13 7.92 -9.67 -18.46
N ALA A 14 8.11 -8.93 -17.37
CA ALA A 14 9.05 -9.30 -16.31
C ALA A 14 8.55 -10.44 -15.41
N SER A 15 7.26 -10.80 -15.49
CA SER A 15 6.66 -11.86 -14.67
C SER A 15 7.18 -13.24 -15.09
N PRO A 16 7.47 -14.15 -14.14
CA PRO A 16 7.81 -15.54 -14.47
C PRO A 16 6.72 -16.22 -15.30
N CYS A 17 5.44 -15.92 -15.04
CA CYS A 17 4.30 -16.43 -15.80
C CYS A 17 4.41 -16.09 -17.29
N PHE A 18 4.76 -14.84 -17.62
CA PHE A 18 4.89 -14.39 -19.02
C PHE A 18 6.06 -15.07 -19.72
N ARG A 19 7.19 -15.19 -19.02
CA ARG A 19 8.38 -15.88 -19.54
C ARG A 19 8.14 -17.37 -19.81
N GLY A 20 7.14 -17.97 -19.17
CA GLY A 20 6.68 -19.34 -19.43
C GLY A 20 5.89 -19.50 -20.74
N GLY A 21 5.50 -18.41 -21.41
CA GLY A 21 4.91 -18.43 -22.76
C GLY A 21 3.38 -18.52 -22.86
N GLU A 22 2.68 -18.86 -21.77
CA GLU A 22 1.22 -19.05 -21.77
C GLU A 22 0.42 -17.89 -21.16
N PHE A 23 1.09 -16.90 -20.59
CA PHE A 23 0.47 -15.75 -19.91
C PHE A 23 0.59 -14.47 -20.74
N SER A 24 -0.52 -13.75 -20.91
CA SER A 24 -0.59 -12.44 -21.55
C SER A 24 -1.69 -11.58 -20.93
N CYS A 25 -1.86 -10.34 -21.39
CA CYS A 25 -2.93 -9.45 -20.94
C CYS A 25 -4.32 -10.12 -21.10
N ILE A 26 -4.54 -10.80 -22.22
CA ILE A 26 -5.82 -11.45 -22.53
C ILE A 26 -6.01 -12.78 -21.79
N SER A 27 -5.07 -13.21 -20.95
CA SER A 27 -5.30 -14.31 -20.01
C SER A 27 -6.27 -13.91 -18.89
N CYS A 28 -6.32 -12.62 -18.55
CA CYS A 28 -7.23 -12.08 -17.52
C CYS A 28 -8.23 -11.06 -18.07
N HIS A 29 -7.86 -10.31 -19.10
CA HIS A 29 -8.68 -9.25 -19.68
C HIS A 29 -9.41 -9.71 -20.94
N GLU A 30 -10.55 -9.08 -21.23
CA GLU A 30 -11.27 -9.22 -22.48
C GLU A 30 -11.58 -7.84 -23.03
N MET A 31 -11.46 -7.66 -24.35
CA MET A 31 -11.73 -6.37 -25.00
C MET A 31 -13.16 -6.25 -25.51
N HIS A 32 -13.85 -7.38 -25.65
CA HIS A 32 -15.22 -7.49 -26.13
C HIS A 32 -16.04 -8.31 -25.14
N LEU A 33 -17.30 -7.92 -24.90
CA LEU A 33 -18.19 -8.56 -23.93
C LEU A 33 -18.80 -9.85 -24.50
N ASP A 34 -17.97 -10.72 -25.05
CA ASP A 34 -18.41 -11.91 -25.78
C ASP A 34 -18.59 -13.12 -24.85
N SER A 35 -17.91 -13.12 -23.70
CA SER A 35 -17.99 -14.22 -22.72
C SER A 35 -19.30 -14.20 -21.92
N PRO A 36 -19.97 -15.35 -21.72
CA PRO A 36 -21.16 -15.43 -20.88
C PRO A 36 -20.80 -15.16 -19.40
N GLY A 37 -21.70 -14.50 -18.68
CA GLY A 37 -21.51 -14.18 -17.26
C GLY A 37 -20.73 -12.90 -16.97
N HIS A 38 -20.56 -12.04 -17.99
CA HIS A 38 -20.08 -10.68 -17.77
C HIS A 38 -21.05 -9.87 -16.90
N PRO A 39 -20.52 -8.94 -16.09
CA PRO A 39 -21.35 -7.90 -15.50
C PRO A 39 -21.79 -6.91 -16.60
N ASP A 40 -22.62 -5.93 -16.24
CA ASP A 40 -22.98 -4.87 -17.17
C ASP A 40 -21.72 -4.10 -17.65
N VAL A 41 -21.82 -3.47 -18.83
CA VAL A 41 -20.70 -2.76 -19.47
C VAL A 41 -20.04 -1.71 -18.57
N THR A 42 -20.80 -1.06 -17.68
CA THR A 42 -20.27 -0.05 -16.76
C THR A 42 -19.39 -0.71 -15.71
N THR A 43 -19.85 -1.83 -15.14
CA THR A 43 -19.09 -2.59 -14.16
C THR A 43 -17.84 -3.24 -14.77
N TRP A 44 -17.93 -3.79 -15.99
CA TRP A 44 -16.77 -4.32 -16.71
C TRP A 44 -15.73 -3.24 -17.03
N ALA A 45 -16.15 -2.06 -17.49
CA ALA A 45 -15.20 -0.96 -17.73
C ALA A 45 -14.52 -0.51 -16.42
N ARG A 46 -15.26 -0.49 -15.30
CA ARG A 46 -14.74 -0.08 -13.99
C ARG A 46 -13.84 -1.11 -13.33
N ASN A 47 -14.02 -2.40 -13.61
CA ASN A 47 -13.18 -3.47 -13.06
C ASN A 47 -11.88 -3.71 -13.87
N GLY A 48 -11.61 -2.86 -14.86
CA GLY A 48 -10.42 -2.96 -15.70
C GLY A 48 -10.59 -3.94 -16.84
N GLN A 49 -11.82 -4.17 -17.32
CA GLN A 49 -12.13 -5.08 -18.43
C GLN A 49 -11.72 -6.54 -18.16
N LEU A 50 -11.91 -7.00 -16.94
CA LEU A 50 -11.61 -8.38 -16.55
C LEU A 50 -12.65 -9.34 -17.14
N LYS A 51 -12.20 -10.53 -17.57
CA LYS A 51 -13.09 -11.66 -17.87
C LYS A 51 -13.85 -12.08 -16.61
N PRO A 52 -15.00 -12.76 -16.73
CA PRO A 52 -15.72 -13.28 -15.58
C PRO A 52 -14.81 -14.12 -14.67
N LYS A 53 -14.89 -13.87 -13.35
CA LYS A 53 -14.10 -14.51 -12.29
C LYS A 53 -12.62 -14.11 -12.22
N MET A 54 -12.11 -13.27 -13.12
CA MET A 54 -10.70 -12.84 -13.11
C MET A 54 -10.40 -11.73 -12.10
N GLU A 55 -11.40 -11.27 -11.35
CA GLU A 55 -11.23 -10.51 -10.11
C GLU A 55 -10.94 -11.42 -8.90
N SER A 56 -11.11 -12.74 -9.07
CA SER A 56 -10.91 -13.77 -8.06
C SER A 56 -9.62 -14.58 -8.27
N ASP A 57 -9.20 -15.32 -7.24
CA ASP A 57 -8.01 -16.19 -7.33
C ASP A 57 -8.16 -17.30 -8.38
N ALA A 58 -9.37 -17.50 -8.95
CA ALA A 58 -9.58 -18.32 -10.14
C ALA A 58 -8.60 -17.94 -11.26
N ALA A 59 -8.24 -16.66 -11.41
CA ALA A 59 -7.27 -16.23 -12.41
C ALA A 59 -5.92 -16.93 -12.26
N CYS A 60 -5.43 -17.09 -11.03
CA CYS A 60 -4.16 -17.75 -10.72
C CYS A 60 -4.32 -19.27 -10.75
N LEU A 61 -5.43 -19.79 -10.22
CA LEU A 61 -5.69 -21.22 -10.08
C LEU A 61 -5.97 -21.95 -11.40
N GLN A 62 -6.17 -21.21 -12.51
CA GLN A 62 -6.19 -21.78 -13.86
C GLN A 62 -4.94 -22.63 -14.15
N CYS A 63 -3.77 -22.09 -13.78
CA CYS A 63 -2.47 -22.75 -13.96
C CYS A 63 -1.93 -23.33 -12.64
N HIS A 64 -2.23 -22.71 -11.49
CA HIS A 64 -1.70 -23.11 -10.18
C HIS A 64 -2.69 -23.95 -9.35
N LYS A 65 -3.27 -25.00 -9.96
CA LYS A 65 -4.38 -25.78 -9.37
C LYS A 65 -4.06 -26.35 -7.99
N ASP A 66 -2.84 -26.84 -7.79
CA ASP A 66 -2.39 -27.47 -6.54
C ASP A 66 -2.36 -26.50 -5.35
N MET A 67 -2.35 -25.19 -5.59
CA MET A 67 -2.36 -24.18 -4.52
C MET A 67 -3.73 -24.12 -3.83
N SER A 68 -4.81 -24.50 -4.50
CA SER A 68 -6.16 -24.47 -3.90
C SER A 68 -6.26 -25.34 -2.65
N ALA A 69 -5.64 -26.52 -2.66
CA ALA A 69 -5.64 -27.47 -1.53
C ALA A 69 -4.72 -27.04 -0.38
N ARG A 70 -3.73 -26.18 -0.65
CA ARG A 70 -2.71 -25.75 0.31
C ARG A 70 -2.75 -24.25 0.59
N LEU A 71 -3.91 -23.62 0.40
CA LEU A 71 -4.03 -22.16 0.44
C LEU A 71 -3.51 -21.58 1.76
N VAL A 72 -4.00 -22.08 2.90
CA VAL A 72 -3.61 -21.59 4.24
C VAL A 72 -2.16 -21.90 4.56
N GLU A 73 -1.66 -23.08 4.16
CA GLU A 73 -0.25 -23.44 4.32
C GLU A 73 0.65 -22.52 3.51
N HIS A 74 0.24 -22.20 2.27
CA HIS A 74 1.01 -21.35 1.38
C HIS A 74 0.98 -19.89 1.79
N THR A 75 -0.18 -19.35 2.17
CA THR A 75 -0.35 -17.92 2.46
C THR A 75 -0.02 -17.60 3.91
N HIS A 76 -0.06 -18.58 4.81
CA HIS A 76 0.01 -18.41 6.27
C HIS A 76 -1.09 -17.49 6.83
N HIS A 77 -2.21 -17.37 6.13
CA HIS A 77 -3.37 -16.59 6.55
C HIS A 77 -4.64 -17.46 6.57
N PRO A 78 -5.67 -17.10 7.36
CA PRO A 78 -6.97 -17.75 7.28
C PRO A 78 -7.54 -17.74 5.86
N ALA A 79 -8.20 -18.81 5.44
CA ALA A 79 -8.62 -19.03 4.05
C ALA A 79 -9.55 -17.93 3.51
N ASP A 80 -10.41 -17.38 4.37
CA ASP A 80 -11.38 -16.34 4.08
C ASP A 80 -10.84 -14.90 4.25
N SER A 81 -9.59 -14.76 4.68
CA SER A 81 -8.97 -13.45 4.91
C SER A 81 -8.43 -12.81 3.62
N SER A 82 -8.26 -11.48 3.66
CA SER A 82 -7.61 -10.75 2.56
C SER A 82 -6.16 -11.20 2.31
N GLY A 83 -5.48 -11.77 3.32
CA GLY A 83 -4.13 -12.31 3.19
C GLY A 83 -4.05 -13.59 2.35
N SER A 84 -5.18 -14.29 2.17
CA SER A 84 -5.25 -15.50 1.34
C SER A 84 -5.57 -15.23 -0.13
N ARG A 85 -5.65 -13.95 -0.54
CA ARG A 85 -5.83 -13.57 -1.96
C ARG A 85 -4.49 -13.57 -2.68
N CYS A 86 -4.33 -14.41 -3.70
CA CYS A 86 -3.10 -14.52 -4.50
C CYS A 86 -2.62 -13.14 -4.96
N TYR A 87 -3.56 -12.32 -5.43
CA TYR A 87 -3.28 -10.96 -5.89
C TYR A 87 -2.65 -10.05 -4.83
N ASN A 88 -3.01 -10.18 -3.55
CA ASN A 88 -2.52 -9.24 -2.53
C ASN A 88 -1.03 -9.42 -2.24
N CYS A 89 -0.51 -10.63 -2.44
CA CYS A 89 0.90 -10.96 -2.31
C CYS A 89 1.65 -10.86 -3.63
N HIS A 90 1.11 -11.45 -4.71
CA HIS A 90 1.81 -11.59 -5.98
C HIS A 90 1.59 -10.43 -6.96
N MET A 91 0.54 -9.65 -6.76
CA MET A 91 0.21 -8.44 -7.54
C MET A 91 -0.14 -7.29 -6.59
N PRO A 92 0.77 -6.92 -5.65
CA PRO A 92 0.47 -5.97 -4.61
C PRO A 92 0.21 -4.58 -5.20
N ARG A 93 -0.54 -3.76 -4.48
CA ARG A 93 -0.82 -2.36 -4.89
C ARG A 93 0.39 -1.47 -4.66
N THR A 94 1.34 -1.56 -5.58
CA THR A 94 2.64 -0.87 -5.53
C THR A 94 2.90 0.00 -6.75
N THR A 95 1.94 0.04 -7.69
CA THR A 95 1.99 0.90 -8.87
C THR A 95 1.08 2.09 -8.62
N PHE A 96 1.50 3.29 -8.98
CA PHE A 96 0.69 4.48 -8.83
C PHE A 96 0.48 5.21 -10.15
N GLY A 97 -0.74 5.68 -10.38
CA GLY A 97 -1.09 6.52 -11.53
C GLY A 97 -2.58 6.88 -11.49
N LEU A 98 -2.96 7.96 -12.18
CA LEU A 98 -4.34 8.47 -12.19
C LEU A 98 -4.92 8.68 -10.77
N LEU A 99 -4.08 9.14 -9.84
CA LEU A 99 -4.43 9.34 -8.42
C LEU A 99 -4.97 8.06 -7.73
N HIS A 100 -4.44 6.90 -8.11
CA HIS A 100 -4.86 5.61 -7.57
C HIS A 100 -3.68 4.63 -7.44
N ALA A 101 -3.62 3.90 -6.32
CA ALA A 101 -2.73 2.76 -6.19
C ALA A 101 -3.33 1.53 -6.90
N MET A 102 -2.65 1.09 -7.96
CA MET A 102 -3.02 -0.04 -8.79
C MET A 102 -2.19 -1.27 -8.45
N ARG A 103 -2.74 -2.44 -8.76
CA ARG A 103 -1.99 -3.69 -8.69
C ARG A 103 -0.83 -3.65 -9.67
N SER A 104 0.34 -4.09 -9.21
CA SER A 104 1.43 -4.37 -10.12
C SER A 104 1.11 -5.63 -10.93
N HIS A 105 1.28 -5.55 -12.24
CA HIS A 105 1.22 -6.67 -13.16
C HIS A 105 2.55 -7.40 -13.29
N GLN A 106 3.58 -6.98 -12.54
CA GLN A 106 4.76 -7.79 -12.32
C GLN A 106 4.45 -8.87 -11.28
N VAL A 107 3.85 -9.98 -11.73
CA VAL A 107 3.53 -11.14 -10.91
C VAL A 107 4.82 -11.71 -10.35
N SER A 108 5.01 -11.63 -9.04
CA SER A 108 6.28 -11.95 -8.38
C SER A 108 6.05 -12.45 -6.96
N SER A 109 7.01 -13.15 -6.38
CA SER A 109 6.92 -13.56 -4.96
C SER A 109 7.29 -12.38 -4.04
N PRO A 110 6.61 -12.21 -2.90
CA PRO A 110 6.97 -11.18 -1.91
C PRO A 110 8.43 -11.29 -1.46
N THR A 111 9.11 -10.16 -1.32
CA THR A 111 10.47 -10.09 -0.82
C THR A 111 10.74 -8.71 -0.19
N VAL A 112 11.64 -8.65 0.79
CA VAL A 112 12.14 -7.39 1.36
C VAL A 112 13.22 -6.74 0.50
N ARG A 113 13.89 -7.50 -0.37
CA ARG A 113 15.04 -7.04 -1.17
C ARG A 113 14.68 -5.87 -2.08
N GLU A 114 13.47 -5.88 -2.65
CA GLU A 114 13.02 -4.79 -3.53
C GLU A 114 12.78 -3.48 -2.75
N SER A 115 12.37 -3.60 -1.48
CA SER A 115 12.19 -2.45 -0.60
C SER A 115 13.53 -1.81 -0.25
N THR A 116 14.54 -2.60 0.07
CA THR A 116 15.86 -2.08 0.45
C THR A 116 16.66 -1.59 -0.76
N ALA A 117 16.60 -2.28 -1.90
CA ALA A 117 17.38 -1.92 -3.07
C ALA A 117 16.78 -0.76 -3.89
N TYR A 118 15.44 -0.65 -3.94
CA TYR A 118 14.76 0.25 -4.87
C TYR A 118 13.64 1.09 -4.25
N GLY A 119 13.43 0.99 -2.93
CA GLY A 119 12.38 1.72 -2.24
C GLY A 119 10.96 1.26 -2.60
N ARG A 120 10.76 0.11 -3.26
CA ARG A 120 9.39 -0.37 -3.55
C ARG A 120 8.78 -1.00 -2.31
N PRO A 121 7.59 -0.56 -1.85
CA PRO A 121 6.91 -1.24 -0.75
C PRO A 121 6.62 -2.70 -1.06
N ASN A 122 7.02 -3.61 -0.17
CA ASN A 122 6.70 -5.04 -0.31
C ASN A 122 5.22 -5.33 0.03
N ALA A 123 4.74 -6.50 -0.36
CA ALA A 123 3.33 -6.89 -0.21
C ALA A 123 2.87 -7.01 1.26
N CYS A 124 3.72 -7.51 2.16
CA CYS A 124 3.38 -7.76 3.57
C CYS A 124 3.08 -6.44 4.28
N ASN A 125 3.96 -5.45 4.12
CA ASN A 125 3.81 -4.12 4.70
C ASN A 125 2.78 -3.24 3.94
N ARG A 126 1.91 -3.82 3.09
CA ARG A 126 0.68 -3.18 2.60
C ARG A 126 -0.51 -3.39 3.52
N CYS A 127 -0.52 -4.51 4.26
CA CYS A 127 -1.54 -4.81 5.28
C CYS A 127 -0.98 -4.60 6.69
N HIS A 128 0.24 -5.07 6.93
CA HIS A 128 0.97 -4.95 8.20
C HIS A 128 1.75 -3.64 8.24
N LEU A 129 1.01 -2.52 8.21
CA LEU A 129 1.54 -1.17 8.16
C LEU A 129 2.37 -0.82 9.41
N ASP A 130 2.11 -1.49 10.53
CA ASP A 130 2.71 -1.32 11.85
C ASP A 130 3.95 -2.21 12.07
N GLN A 131 4.36 -2.99 11.07
CA GLN A 131 5.50 -3.92 11.16
C GLN A 131 6.74 -3.39 10.43
N THR A 132 7.91 -3.82 10.89
CA THR A 132 9.22 -3.45 10.33
C THR A 132 9.57 -4.29 9.08
N LEU A 133 10.64 -3.93 8.36
CA LEU A 133 11.16 -4.82 7.31
C LEU A 133 11.83 -6.05 7.90
N ALA A 134 12.43 -5.96 9.10
CA ALA A 134 12.96 -7.12 9.80
C ALA A 134 11.89 -8.16 10.10
N TRP A 135 10.72 -7.74 10.60
CA TRP A 135 9.59 -8.64 10.80
C TRP A 135 9.20 -9.35 9.50
N THR A 136 9.11 -8.62 8.39
CA THR A 136 8.79 -9.21 7.08
C THR A 136 9.87 -10.20 6.64
N ALA A 137 11.16 -9.85 6.80
CA ALA A 137 12.28 -10.72 6.44
C ALA A 137 12.26 -12.02 7.24
N GLU A 138 12.04 -11.95 8.56
CA GLU A 138 11.93 -13.10 9.44
C GLU A 138 10.78 -14.03 9.04
N LYS A 139 9.60 -13.48 8.72
CA LYS A 139 8.46 -14.30 8.25
C LYS A 139 8.76 -14.97 6.92
N LEU A 140 9.31 -14.25 5.96
CA LEU A 140 9.66 -14.81 4.65
C LEU A 140 10.77 -15.87 4.74
N HIS A 141 11.72 -15.70 5.66
CA HIS A 141 12.74 -16.70 5.94
C HIS A 141 12.13 -17.95 6.60
N ALA A 142 11.34 -17.78 7.66
CA ALA A 142 10.72 -18.89 8.37
C ALA A 142 9.76 -19.71 7.49
N TRP A 143 9.01 -19.05 6.61
CA TRP A 143 7.99 -19.69 5.78
C TRP A 143 8.52 -20.27 4.47
N TYR A 144 9.46 -19.58 3.83
CA TYR A 144 9.89 -19.91 2.46
C TYR A 144 11.40 -20.04 2.32
N ASN A 145 12.15 -20.04 3.43
CA ASN A 145 13.60 -20.11 3.45
C ASN A 145 14.28 -19.03 2.57
N GLN A 146 13.67 -17.84 2.46
CA GLN A 146 14.29 -16.72 1.76
C GLN A 146 15.56 -16.26 2.49
N PRO A 147 16.59 -15.78 1.76
CA PRO A 147 17.78 -15.23 2.40
C PRO A 147 17.42 -13.99 3.22
N MET A 148 17.96 -13.92 4.44
CA MET A 148 17.85 -12.71 5.26
C MET A 148 18.61 -11.58 4.56
N ALA A 149 17.90 -10.47 4.32
CA ALA A 149 18.51 -9.27 3.76
C ALA A 149 19.36 -8.56 4.83
N ASP A 150 20.38 -7.85 4.40
CA ASP A 150 21.06 -6.87 5.26
C ASP A 150 20.13 -5.65 5.44
N LEU A 151 19.79 -5.34 6.69
CA LEU A 151 18.78 -4.34 7.05
C LEU A 151 19.40 -3.24 7.88
N SER A 152 19.09 -1.99 7.55
CA SER A 152 19.50 -0.85 8.35
C SER A 152 18.88 -0.89 9.76
N ARG A 153 19.39 -0.07 10.69
CA ARG A 153 18.79 0.03 12.02
C ARG A 153 17.32 0.46 11.96
N ASP A 154 17.00 1.43 11.11
CA ASP A 154 15.61 1.89 10.92
C ASP A 154 14.72 0.76 10.40
N ASP A 155 15.19 -0.05 9.44
CA ASP A 155 14.48 -1.21 8.90
C ASP A 155 14.19 -2.30 9.93
N GLN A 156 14.98 -2.34 11.01
CA GLN A 156 14.80 -3.28 12.11
C GLN A 156 13.83 -2.75 13.17
N THR A 157 13.78 -1.44 13.41
CA THR A 157 13.10 -0.88 14.59
C THR A 157 11.91 0.02 14.28
N ILE A 158 11.76 0.49 13.05
CA ILE A 158 10.71 1.42 12.64
C ILE A 158 9.80 0.72 11.62
N ALA A 159 8.49 0.82 11.82
CA ALA A 159 7.52 0.26 10.90
C ALA A 159 7.79 0.77 9.48
N ALA A 160 7.81 -0.15 8.50
CA ALA A 160 8.23 0.18 7.14
C ALA A 160 7.34 1.27 6.53
N ALA A 161 6.03 1.26 6.84
CA ALA A 161 5.10 2.28 6.39
C ALA A 161 5.37 3.66 7.00
N VAL A 162 5.84 3.73 8.26
CA VAL A 162 6.24 4.99 8.91
C VAL A 162 7.48 5.57 8.23
N GLN A 163 8.46 4.74 7.91
CA GLN A 163 9.63 5.20 7.16
C GLN A 163 9.22 5.72 5.77
N TRP A 164 8.39 4.96 5.05
CA TRP A 164 7.96 5.33 3.69
C TRP A 164 7.10 6.58 3.64
N ILE A 165 6.23 6.84 4.62
CA ILE A 165 5.38 8.04 4.64
C ILE A 165 6.14 9.28 5.12
N LEU A 166 7.13 9.14 6.01
CA LEU A 166 7.87 10.28 6.55
C LEU A 166 9.05 10.69 5.66
N LYS A 167 9.90 9.71 5.30
CA LYS A 167 11.17 9.97 4.59
C LYS A 167 11.23 9.44 3.15
N GLY A 168 10.32 8.55 2.77
CA GLY A 168 10.31 7.98 1.43
C GLY A 168 10.10 9.02 0.33
N ASP A 169 10.39 8.63 -0.92
CA ASP A 169 10.07 9.43 -2.10
C ASP A 169 8.55 9.64 -2.25
N ALA A 170 8.12 10.59 -3.08
CA ALA A 170 6.69 10.90 -3.18
C ALA A 170 5.83 9.71 -3.68
N GLY A 171 6.41 8.77 -4.42
CA GLY A 171 5.77 7.51 -4.82
C GLY A 171 5.55 6.56 -3.63
N GLN A 172 6.52 6.47 -2.72
CA GLN A 172 6.36 5.74 -1.46
C GLN A 172 5.32 6.40 -0.57
N ARG A 173 5.40 7.73 -0.39
CA ARG A 173 4.46 8.49 0.44
C ARG A 173 3.03 8.37 -0.04
N VAL A 174 2.77 8.51 -1.35
CA VAL A 174 1.42 8.39 -1.89
C VAL A 174 0.88 6.95 -1.75
N LEU A 175 1.73 5.94 -1.95
CA LEU A 175 1.33 4.55 -1.73
C LEU A 175 1.02 4.27 -0.26
N MET A 176 1.69 4.91 0.71
CA MET A 176 1.34 4.81 2.13
C MET A 176 0.07 5.56 2.45
N ALA A 177 -0.05 6.81 1.99
CA ALA A 177 -1.25 7.62 2.18
C ALA A 177 -2.50 6.88 1.66
N TRP A 178 -2.44 6.28 0.47
CA TRP A 178 -3.50 5.43 -0.05
C TRP A 178 -3.71 4.16 0.79
N GLY A 179 -2.62 3.49 1.19
CA GLY A 179 -2.65 2.25 1.96
C GLY A 179 -3.31 2.40 3.32
N PHE A 180 -3.16 3.56 3.97
CA PHE A 180 -3.76 3.85 5.27
C PHE A 180 -5.29 3.97 5.19
N GLY A 181 -5.84 4.20 4.00
CA GLY A 181 -7.29 4.15 3.71
C GLY A 181 -7.81 2.79 3.28
N TRP A 182 -6.92 1.81 3.07
CA TRP A 182 -7.34 0.49 2.60
C TRP A 182 -7.93 -0.33 3.74
N GLU A 183 -9.20 -0.73 3.60
CA GLU A 183 -9.97 -1.41 4.64
C GLU A 183 -9.25 -2.64 5.24
N SER A 184 -8.63 -3.47 4.39
CA SER A 184 -7.88 -4.64 4.86
C SER A 184 -6.67 -4.25 5.71
N ALA A 185 -5.94 -3.19 5.33
CA ALA A 185 -4.80 -2.73 6.09
C ALA A 185 -5.23 -2.13 7.44
N GLN A 186 -6.30 -1.34 7.46
CA GLN A 186 -6.86 -0.79 8.71
C GLN A 186 -7.32 -1.88 9.68
N LYS A 187 -7.96 -2.94 9.17
CA LYS A 187 -8.41 -4.08 9.99
C LYS A 187 -7.23 -4.82 10.64
N ILE A 188 -6.11 -4.92 9.94
CA ILE A 188 -4.93 -5.68 10.39
C ILE A 188 -4.00 -4.83 11.27
N ALA A 189 -3.67 -3.61 10.86
CA ALA A 189 -2.72 -2.74 11.56
C ALA A 189 -3.37 -1.87 12.66
N GLY A 190 -4.71 -1.81 12.70
CA GLY A 190 -5.43 -0.88 13.55
C GLY A 190 -5.50 0.54 12.96
N ARG A 191 -6.44 1.35 13.47
CA ARG A 191 -6.74 2.69 12.94
C ARG A 191 -6.14 3.82 13.76
N ASP A 192 -6.01 3.64 15.08
CA ASP A 192 -5.77 4.74 16.01
C ASP A 192 -4.47 5.50 15.75
N TRP A 193 -3.45 4.83 15.22
CA TRP A 193 -2.15 5.43 14.93
C TRP A 193 -2.05 6.04 13.54
N LEU A 194 -3.03 5.83 12.66
CA LEU A 194 -2.96 6.31 11.27
C LEU A 194 -3.25 7.82 11.15
N TYR A 195 -4.02 8.38 12.09
CA TYR A 195 -4.47 9.78 12.04
C TYR A 195 -3.32 10.78 11.96
N PRO A 196 -2.31 10.78 12.86
CA PRO A 196 -1.24 11.79 12.82
C PRO A 196 -0.50 11.79 11.48
N TYR A 197 -0.27 10.61 10.90
CA TYR A 197 0.43 10.44 9.63
C TYR A 197 -0.39 10.94 8.43
N LEU A 198 -1.69 10.66 8.39
CA LEU A 198 -2.56 11.16 7.33
C LEU A 198 -2.71 12.69 7.42
N ILE A 199 -2.92 13.21 8.63
CA ILE A 199 -3.04 14.65 8.89
C ILE A 199 -1.75 15.38 8.49
N TYR A 200 -0.59 14.83 8.86
CA TYR A 200 0.70 15.36 8.43
C TYR A 200 0.87 15.36 6.91
N SER A 201 0.39 14.32 6.25
CA SER A 201 0.49 14.18 4.79
C SER A 201 -0.44 15.14 4.02
N LEU A 202 -1.37 15.84 4.70
CA LEU A 202 -2.14 16.93 4.10
C LEU A 202 -1.27 18.13 3.72
N THR A 203 -0.06 18.25 4.29
CA THR A 203 0.90 19.31 3.95
C THR A 203 2.07 18.80 3.10
N ASP A 204 1.94 17.63 2.46
CA ASP A 204 2.98 17.12 1.58
C ASP A 204 3.18 18.05 0.36
N PRO A 205 4.42 18.25 -0.13
CA PRO A 205 4.66 19.07 -1.33
C PRO A 205 3.92 18.58 -2.58
N TYR A 206 3.60 17.28 -2.67
CA TYR A 206 2.90 16.70 -3.82
C TYR A 206 1.38 16.64 -3.61
N ALA A 207 0.63 17.27 -4.51
CA ALA A 207 -0.84 17.26 -4.50
C ALA A 207 -1.43 15.84 -4.52
N ALA A 208 -0.78 14.89 -5.19
CA ALA A 208 -1.20 13.49 -5.21
C ALA A 208 -1.15 12.83 -3.82
N VAL A 209 -0.09 13.10 -3.05
CA VAL A 209 0.04 12.61 -1.67
C VAL A 209 -1.04 13.24 -0.79
N ARG A 210 -1.25 14.55 -0.91
CA ARG A 210 -2.31 15.26 -0.18
C ARG A 210 -3.71 14.73 -0.49
N PHE A 211 -3.99 14.43 -1.76
CA PHE A 211 -5.27 13.87 -2.20
C PHE A 211 -5.53 12.51 -1.57
N ASP A 212 -4.58 11.57 -1.66
CA ASP A 212 -4.75 10.24 -1.06
C ASP A 212 -4.75 10.29 0.47
N ALA A 213 -3.98 11.20 1.08
CA ALA A 213 -4.02 11.41 2.53
C ALA A 213 -5.40 11.85 3.00
N TRP A 214 -5.99 12.84 2.32
CA TRP A 214 -7.36 13.31 2.60
C TRP A 214 -8.41 12.22 2.34
N LYS A 215 -8.31 11.52 1.20
CA LYS A 215 -9.22 10.43 0.86
C LYS A 215 -9.19 9.31 1.89
N SER A 216 -7.99 8.92 2.32
CA SER A 216 -7.81 7.90 3.36
C SER A 216 -8.28 8.39 4.73
N LEU A 217 -8.06 9.67 5.07
CA LEU A 217 -8.54 10.25 6.32
C LEU A 217 -10.06 10.17 6.42
N GLN A 218 -10.79 10.39 5.32
CA GLN A 218 -12.25 10.26 5.28
C GLN A 218 -12.76 8.84 5.58
N THR A 219 -11.92 7.80 5.42
CA THR A 219 -12.31 6.43 5.78
C THR A 219 -12.22 6.16 7.28
N LEU A 220 -11.58 7.04 8.04
CA LEU A 220 -11.42 6.90 9.48
C LEU A 220 -12.61 7.51 10.25
N PRO A 221 -13.01 6.92 11.39
CA PRO A 221 -14.04 7.48 12.26
C PRO A 221 -13.78 8.96 12.60
N GLY A 222 -14.84 9.77 12.54
CA GLY A 222 -14.79 11.20 12.83
C GLY A 222 -14.42 12.12 11.64
N PHE A 223 -14.00 11.58 10.49
CA PHE A 223 -13.46 12.38 9.38
C PHE A 223 -14.20 12.23 8.04
N SER A 224 -15.30 11.47 7.96
CA SER A 224 -16.01 11.19 6.70
C SER A 224 -16.45 12.42 5.91
N ASN A 225 -16.68 13.56 6.58
CA ASN A 225 -17.11 14.82 5.97
C ASN A 225 -16.05 15.93 6.08
N PHE A 226 -14.78 15.57 6.32
CA PHE A 226 -13.72 16.56 6.46
C PHE A 226 -13.43 17.22 5.10
N SER A 227 -13.81 18.49 4.95
CA SER A 227 -13.57 19.26 3.72
C SER A 227 -12.11 19.70 3.63
N PHE A 228 -11.50 19.44 2.47
CA PHE A 228 -10.12 19.79 2.18
C PHE A 228 -9.93 19.98 0.67
N ASN A 229 -9.21 21.04 0.31
CA ASN A 229 -8.78 21.25 -1.07
C ASN A 229 -7.27 20.93 -1.17
N TYR A 230 -6.93 19.88 -1.89
CA TYR A 230 -5.56 19.38 -2.00
C TYR A 230 -4.69 20.18 -2.99
N THR A 231 -5.21 21.19 -3.68
CA THR A 231 -4.46 21.99 -4.68
C THR A 231 -4.12 23.41 -4.20
N VAL A 232 -4.48 23.78 -2.97
CA VAL A 232 -4.21 25.11 -2.40
C VAL A 232 -2.77 25.30 -1.92
N THR A 233 -2.43 26.52 -1.52
CA THR A 233 -1.11 26.94 -1.04
C THR A 233 -0.82 26.51 0.40
N ASP A 234 0.46 26.47 0.76
CA ASP A 234 0.95 25.98 2.05
C ASP A 234 0.31 26.59 3.32
N PRO A 235 0.00 27.90 3.39
CA PRO A 235 -0.67 28.46 4.56
C PRO A 235 -2.04 27.82 4.82
N VAL A 236 -2.82 27.61 3.75
CA VAL A 236 -4.16 27.01 3.83
C VAL A 236 -4.07 25.52 4.14
N LEU A 237 -3.06 24.83 3.59
CA LEU A 237 -2.79 23.42 3.92
C LEU A 237 -2.47 23.26 5.41
N SER A 238 -1.62 24.14 5.96
CA SER A 238 -1.18 24.10 7.35
C SER A 238 -2.35 24.37 8.32
N GLU A 239 -3.22 25.33 7.99
CA GLU A 239 -4.44 25.59 8.76
C GLU A 239 -5.38 24.38 8.76
N ALA A 240 -5.61 23.77 7.60
CA ALA A 240 -6.47 22.59 7.50
C ALA A 240 -5.90 21.40 8.28
N ALA A 241 -4.59 21.15 8.19
CA ALA A 241 -3.92 20.11 8.98
C ALA A 241 -4.01 20.39 10.49
N GLY A 242 -3.86 21.66 10.92
CA GLY A 242 -4.05 22.07 12.30
C GLY A 242 -5.47 21.78 12.80
N ARG A 243 -6.50 22.18 12.05
CA ARG A 243 -7.91 21.87 12.39
C ARG A 243 -8.18 20.38 12.45
N ALA A 244 -7.60 19.60 11.53
CA ALA A 244 -7.71 18.14 11.55
C ALA A 244 -7.05 17.54 12.80
N TYR A 245 -5.87 18.04 13.17
CA TYR A 245 -5.14 17.59 14.35
C TYR A 245 -5.89 17.88 15.65
N GLU A 246 -6.40 19.11 15.81
CA GLU A 246 -7.19 19.51 16.98
C GLU A 246 -8.47 18.66 17.11
N LYS A 247 -9.19 18.46 15.99
CA LYS A 247 -10.36 17.58 15.96
C LYS A 247 -9.99 16.16 16.39
N TRP A 248 -8.92 15.60 15.84
CA TRP A 248 -8.48 14.26 16.24
C TRP A 248 -8.13 14.21 17.72
N LEU A 249 -7.29 15.13 18.20
CA LEU A 249 -6.79 15.17 19.57
C LEU A 249 -7.91 15.27 20.61
N HIS A 250 -8.93 16.10 20.35
CA HIS A 250 -9.98 16.43 21.31
C HIS A 250 -11.27 15.64 21.16
N GLU A 251 -11.64 15.19 19.95
CA GLU A 251 -12.94 14.58 19.70
C GLU A 251 -12.88 13.10 19.31
N VAL A 252 -11.76 12.64 18.71
CA VAL A 252 -11.70 11.30 18.08
C VAL A 252 -10.72 10.37 18.78
N ARG A 253 -9.56 10.88 19.20
CA ARG A 253 -8.47 10.09 19.77
C ARG A 253 -8.95 9.36 21.03
N ASN A 254 -8.79 8.05 21.02
CA ASN A 254 -8.97 7.24 22.23
C ASN A 254 -7.79 7.47 23.19
N PRO A 255 -7.98 8.04 24.39
CA PRO A 255 -6.89 8.28 25.35
C PRO A 255 -6.25 6.99 25.88
N ASN A 256 -6.94 5.85 25.76
CA ASN A 256 -6.46 4.54 26.18
C ASN A 256 -5.85 3.74 25.01
N ALA A 257 -5.67 4.35 23.84
CA ALA A 257 -5.03 3.69 22.71
C ALA A 257 -3.58 3.32 23.06
N VAL A 258 -3.20 2.08 22.77
CA VAL A 258 -1.82 1.60 22.91
C VAL A 258 -1.20 1.53 21.53
N TYR A 259 -0.12 2.28 21.34
CA TYR A 259 0.61 2.31 20.09
C TYR A 259 1.84 1.40 20.16
N ARG A 260 2.10 0.70 19.06
CA ARG A 260 3.32 -0.09 18.91
C ARG A 260 4.55 0.85 18.89
N PRO A 261 5.65 0.51 19.56
CA PRO A 261 6.87 1.33 19.53
C PRO A 261 7.37 1.62 18.10
N GLU A 262 7.19 0.67 17.19
CA GLU A 262 7.58 0.75 15.78
C GLU A 262 6.83 1.86 15.02
N THR A 263 5.65 2.30 15.51
CA THR A 263 4.88 3.38 14.90
C THR A 263 5.35 4.76 15.36
N LEU A 264 6.39 4.85 16.19
CA LEU A 264 6.99 6.10 16.69
C LEU A 264 6.01 7.02 17.44
N LEU A 265 4.86 6.51 17.90
CA LEU A 265 3.93 7.28 18.72
C LEU A 265 4.15 6.97 20.21
N ASP A 266 4.14 8.01 21.04
CA ASP A 266 4.06 7.88 22.50
C ASP A 266 2.63 7.53 22.94
N SER A 267 2.40 7.31 24.24
CA SER A 267 1.07 7.00 24.79
C SER A 267 0.02 8.11 24.57
N ASN A 268 0.44 9.32 24.20
CA ASN A 268 -0.44 10.43 23.86
C ASN A 268 -0.69 10.54 22.35
N GLY A 269 -0.13 9.65 21.53
CA GLY A 269 -0.22 9.72 20.08
C GLY A 269 0.66 10.82 19.47
N ARG A 270 1.63 11.35 20.23
CA ARG A 270 2.63 12.29 19.73
C ARG A 270 3.81 11.51 19.19
N TRP A 271 4.44 12.02 18.13
CA TRP A 271 5.65 11.38 17.63
C TRP A 271 6.80 11.45 18.63
N GLN A 272 7.65 10.43 18.62
CA GLN A 272 8.98 10.49 19.20
C GLN A 272 9.80 11.55 18.46
N GLN A 273 9.86 12.74 19.03
CA GLN A 273 10.21 13.97 18.32
C GLN A 273 11.57 13.91 17.63
N ASP A 274 12.61 13.39 18.29
CA ASP A 274 13.95 13.33 17.72
C ASP A 274 14.01 12.44 16.48
N ILE A 275 13.35 11.28 16.52
CA ILE A 275 13.29 10.33 15.39
C ILE A 275 12.44 10.91 14.27
N PHE A 276 11.29 11.49 14.59
CA PHE A 276 10.41 12.12 13.60
C PHE A 276 11.11 13.25 12.86
N GLN A 277 11.81 14.15 13.57
CA GLN A 277 12.55 15.23 12.93
C GLN A 277 13.68 14.69 12.05
N ARG A 278 14.44 13.69 12.52
CA ARG A 278 15.47 13.03 11.70
C ARG A 278 14.88 12.47 10.40
N LEU A 279 13.83 11.66 10.48
CA LEU A 279 13.19 11.07 9.30
C LEU A 279 12.63 12.16 8.36
N ARG A 280 12.05 13.23 8.92
CA ARG A 280 11.58 14.36 8.12
C ARG A 280 12.71 15.05 7.37
N THR A 281 13.88 15.23 7.99
CA THR A 281 15.05 15.83 7.32
C THR A 281 15.67 14.91 6.28
N GLU A 282 15.52 13.59 6.43
CA GLU A 282 15.95 12.58 5.46
C GLU A 282 14.98 12.40 4.29
N ARG A 283 13.87 13.16 4.25
CA ARG A 283 12.83 13.00 3.23
C ARG A 283 13.40 13.22 1.83
N ASP A 284 13.13 12.26 0.95
CA ASP A 284 13.38 12.43 -0.47
C ASP A 284 12.30 13.35 -1.08
N ASP A 285 12.63 14.63 -1.18
CA ASP A 285 11.85 15.67 -1.86
C ASP A 285 12.33 15.92 -3.30
N LYS A 286 13.12 15.01 -3.89
CA LYS A 286 13.49 15.12 -5.31
C LYS A 286 12.22 15.24 -6.14
N ARG A 287 12.27 16.18 -7.08
CA ARG A 287 11.21 16.37 -8.06
C ARG A 287 11.05 15.07 -8.86
N ILE A 288 9.89 14.43 -8.77
CA ILE A 288 9.56 13.30 -9.64
C ILE A 288 9.31 13.88 -11.03
N LEU A 289 10.32 13.75 -11.89
CA LEU A 289 10.23 14.10 -13.30
C LEU A 289 9.71 12.87 -14.04
N LEU A 290 8.42 12.89 -14.40
CA LEU A 290 7.85 11.97 -15.37
C LEU A 290 8.17 12.51 -16.77
N ALA A 291 9.41 12.35 -17.22
CA ALA A 291 9.73 12.52 -18.63
C ALA A 291 9.22 11.27 -19.36
N GLU A 292 8.35 11.48 -20.36
CA GLU A 292 7.79 10.41 -21.20
C GLU A 292 8.85 9.74 -22.08
#